data_AF-A0A7V9MSF2-F1
#
_entry.id   AF-A0A7V9MSF2-F1
#
_cell.length_a   1.000
_cell.length_b   1.000
_cell.length_c   1.000
_cell.angle_alpha   90.00
_cell.angle_beta   90.00
_cell.angle_gamma   90.00
#
_symmetry.space_group_name_H-M   'P 1'
#
loop_
_entity.id
_entity.type
_entity.pdbx_description
1 polymer ?
#
loop_
_entity_poly.entity_id
_entity_poly.type
_entity_poly.pdbx_seq_one_letter_code
_entity_poly.pdbx_strand_id
1 'polypeptide(L)'
;SKLDWSERERNSALCELHRDLIRLRKDDTRLRQQIPGAVDGAVLGADCFALRFFSQTNDERLLIVNLGSRFTASPLPEPLLAPPADHIWETIWTSESPRYGGIGAVEMNLDVEWTLPAEAALLFKPRKRTRSRKKPVNR
;
A
#
# COMPACT_ATOMS: atom_id res chain seq x y z
N SER A 1 -13.53 28.96 16.48
CA SER A 1 -13.09 27.91 17.42
C SER A 1 -11.56 27.91 17.46
N LYS A 2 -10.93 27.77 18.63
CA LYS A 2 -9.45 27.67 18.80
C LYS A 2 -9.08 26.20 19.01
N LEU A 3 -7.94 25.78 18.47
CA LEU A 3 -7.41 24.42 18.66
C LEU A 3 -6.93 24.21 20.09
N ASP A 4 -7.29 23.06 20.69
CA ASP A 4 -6.71 22.58 21.93
C ASP A 4 -5.38 21.88 21.62
N TRP A 5 -4.27 22.48 22.07
CA TRP A 5 -2.94 21.94 21.81
C TRP A 5 -2.59 20.71 22.65
N SER A 6 -3.30 20.48 23.76
CA SER A 6 -3.06 19.30 24.60
C SER A 6 -3.52 18.01 23.93
N GLU A 7 -4.46 18.08 22.97
CA GLU A 7 -4.87 16.95 22.13
C GLU A 7 -3.70 16.41 21.28
N ARG A 8 -2.71 17.25 20.94
CA ARG A 8 -1.55 16.81 20.17
C ARG A 8 -0.68 15.82 20.93
N GLU A 9 -0.55 16.01 22.24
CA GLU A 9 0.23 15.12 23.11
C GLU A 9 -0.54 13.81 23.35
N ARG A 10 -1.85 13.90 23.59
CA ARG A 10 -2.72 12.73 23.79
C ARG A 10 -2.86 11.87 22.55
N ASN A 11 -2.89 12.48 21.36
CA ASN A 11 -3.06 11.81 20.07
C ASN A 11 -1.75 11.80 19.27
N SER A 12 -0.63 11.57 19.93
CA SER A 12 0.71 11.60 19.32
C SER A 12 0.83 10.64 18.13
N ALA A 13 0.28 9.43 18.24
CA ALA A 13 0.24 8.43 17.16
C ALA A 13 -0.48 8.93 15.90
N LEU A 14 -1.67 9.54 16.08
CA LEU A 14 -2.42 10.13 14.98
C LEU A 14 -1.65 11.31 14.35
N CYS A 15 -0.98 12.12 15.18
CA CYS A 15 -0.14 13.21 14.69
C CYS A 15 1.05 12.67 13.88
N GLU A 16 1.68 11.58 14.30
CA GLU A 16 2.75 10.92 13.54
C GLU A 16 2.26 10.39 12.19
N LEU A 17 1.11 9.72 12.18
CA LEU A 17 0.45 9.25 10.96
C LEU A 17 0.28 10.39 9.95
N HIS A 18 -0.33 11.50 10.37
CA HIS A 18 -0.57 12.63 9.48
C HIS A 18 0.72 13.29 9.00
N ARG A 19 1.74 13.41 9.87
CA ARG A 19 3.04 13.98 9.48
C ARG A 19 3.73 13.13 8.42
N ASP A 20 3.66 11.81 8.56
CA ASP A 20 4.24 10.91 7.58
C ASP A 20 3.44 10.87 6.28
N LEU A 21 2.11 10.94 6.31
CA LEU A 21 1.30 11.08 5.10
C LEU A 21 1.60 12.38 4.34
N ILE A 22 1.81 13.49 5.06
CA ILE A 22 2.20 14.77 4.45
C ILE A 22 3.61 14.66 3.82
N ARG A 23 4.56 14.06 4.54
CA ARG A 23 5.92 13.81 4.01
C ARG A 23 5.89 12.91 2.79
N LEU A 24 5.14 11.81 2.87
CA LEU A 24 4.97 10.84 1.80
C LEU A 24 4.40 11.51 0.55
N ARG A 25 3.35 12.33 0.69
CA ARG A 25 2.79 13.11 -0.42
C ARG A 25 3.79 14.12 -1.00
N LYS A 26 4.65 14.72 -0.18
CA LYS A 26 5.60 15.77 -0.60
C LYS A 26 6.85 15.20 -1.27
N ASP A 27 7.40 14.16 -0.69
CA ASP A 27 8.77 13.68 -0.96
C ASP A 27 8.76 12.46 -1.88
N ASP A 28 7.70 11.65 -1.90
CA ASP A 28 7.60 10.52 -2.83
C ASP A 28 7.52 11.03 -4.28
N THR A 29 8.36 10.45 -5.14
CA THR A 29 8.54 10.84 -6.55
C THR A 29 7.25 10.74 -7.36
N ARG A 30 6.33 9.85 -6.98
CA ARG A 30 5.05 9.63 -7.67
C ARG A 30 3.89 10.34 -7.01
N LEU A 31 3.73 10.21 -5.70
CA LEU A 31 2.56 10.75 -5.01
C LEU A 31 2.51 12.28 -5.02
N ARG A 32 3.67 12.93 -5.19
CA ARG A 32 3.74 14.40 -5.35
C ARG A 32 3.24 14.91 -6.70
N GLN A 33 3.15 14.04 -7.71
CA GLN A 33 2.78 14.43 -9.07
C GLN A 33 1.26 14.47 -9.21
N GLN A 34 0.72 15.60 -9.66
CA GLN A 34 -0.71 15.77 -9.96
C GLN A 34 -0.94 15.69 -11.47
N ILE A 35 -0.66 14.53 -12.05
CA ILE A 35 -0.78 14.31 -13.50
C ILE A 35 -2.18 13.74 -13.79
N PRO A 36 -3.02 14.44 -14.57
CA PRO A 36 -4.31 13.90 -14.99
C PRO A 36 -4.14 12.56 -15.72
N GLY A 37 -4.94 11.56 -15.35
CA GLY A 37 -4.91 10.22 -15.97
C GLY A 37 -3.69 9.36 -15.63
N ALA A 38 -2.82 9.78 -14.71
CA ALA A 38 -1.69 8.95 -14.25
C ALA A 38 -2.05 7.97 -13.12
N VAL A 39 -3.33 7.92 -12.74
CA VAL A 39 -3.85 7.08 -11.66
C VAL A 39 -5.06 6.32 -12.17
N ASP A 40 -5.00 4.99 -12.09
CA ASP A 40 -6.17 4.13 -12.26
C ASP A 40 -6.54 3.47 -10.93
N GLY A 41 -7.78 3.00 -10.84
CA GLY A 41 -8.29 2.29 -9.68
C GLY A 41 -9.06 1.03 -10.04
N ALA A 42 -9.01 0.05 -9.14
CA ALA A 42 -9.81 -1.17 -9.19
C ALA A 42 -10.53 -1.39 -7.86
N VAL A 43 -11.77 -1.85 -7.93
CA VAL A 43 -12.52 -2.32 -6.77
C VAL A 43 -12.21 -3.80 -6.58
N LEU A 44 -11.63 -4.16 -5.44
CA LEU A 44 -11.26 -5.54 -5.10
C LEU A 44 -12.35 -6.27 -4.32
N GLY A 45 -13.20 -5.51 -3.62
CA GLY A 45 -14.34 -6.00 -2.85
C GLY A 45 -15.22 -4.84 -2.39
N ALA A 46 -16.28 -5.13 -1.63
CA ALA A 46 -17.24 -4.11 -1.18
C ALA A 46 -16.57 -2.95 -0.40
N ASP A 47 -15.59 -3.28 0.44
CA ASP A 47 -14.87 -2.32 1.29
C ASP A 47 -13.37 -2.24 0.94
N CYS A 48 -12.97 -2.75 -0.23
CA CYS A 48 -11.56 -2.84 -0.59
C CYS A 48 -11.30 -2.40 -2.03
N PHE A 49 -10.31 -1.55 -2.23
CA PHE A 49 -9.94 -1.03 -3.53
C PHE A 49 -8.42 -0.79 -3.64
N ALA A 50 -7.95 -0.70 -4.87
CA ALA A 50 -6.57 -0.36 -5.21
C ALA A 50 -6.52 0.91 -6.07
N LEU A 51 -5.45 1.67 -5.92
CA LEU A 51 -5.06 2.78 -6.77
C LEU A 51 -3.63 2.55 -7.26
N ARG A 52 -3.40 2.64 -8.57
CA ARG A 52 -2.07 2.52 -9.16
C ARG A 52 -1.64 3.84 -9.78
N PHE A 53 -0.47 4.30 -9.40
CA PHE A 53 0.18 5.50 -9.92
C PHE A 53 1.25 5.07 -10.93
N PHE A 54 0.95 5.21 -12.23
CA PHE A 54 1.78 4.68 -13.32
C PHE A 54 3.01 5.52 -13.61
N SER A 55 4.11 4.88 -13.96
CA SER A 55 5.37 5.54 -14.29
C SER A 55 6.00 4.94 -15.54
N GLN A 56 6.72 5.77 -16.31
CA GLN A 56 7.43 5.30 -17.50
C GLN A 56 8.73 4.54 -17.15
N THR A 57 9.23 4.67 -15.91
CA THR A 57 10.58 4.22 -15.50
C THR A 57 10.59 3.17 -14.39
N ASN A 58 9.53 2.34 -14.28
CA ASN A 58 9.35 1.36 -13.19
C ASN A 58 9.43 1.99 -11.78
N ASP A 59 9.08 3.27 -11.66
CA ASP A 59 8.93 3.96 -10.38
C ASP A 59 7.45 4.10 -10.04
N GLU A 60 6.67 3.02 -10.15
CA GLU A 60 5.22 3.08 -9.92
C GLU A 60 4.88 3.00 -8.44
N ARG A 61 3.63 3.33 -8.08
CA ARG A 61 3.09 3.02 -6.74
C ARG A 61 1.80 2.26 -6.85
N LEU A 62 1.61 1.31 -5.94
CA LEU A 62 0.34 0.64 -5.73
C LEU A 62 -0.11 0.97 -4.30
N LEU A 63 -1.27 1.58 -4.16
CA LEU A 63 -1.92 1.81 -2.88
C LEU A 63 -3.11 0.87 -2.79
N ILE A 64 -3.22 0.13 -1.70
CA ILE A 64 -4.38 -0.69 -1.40
C ILE A 64 -5.00 -0.18 -0.11
N VAL A 65 -6.32 -0.07 -0.12
CA VAL A 65 -7.11 0.35 1.03
C VAL A 65 -8.17 -0.72 1.28
N ASN A 66 -8.19 -1.22 2.51
CA ASN A 66 -9.24 -2.10 3.01
C ASN A 66 -9.93 -1.39 4.19
N LEU A 67 -11.20 -1.06 4.04
CA LEU A 67 -12.03 -0.40 5.05
C LEU A 67 -12.91 -1.39 5.81
N GLY A 68 -12.89 -2.67 5.42
CA GLY A 68 -13.72 -3.72 6.02
C GLY A 68 -12.90 -4.71 6.84
N SER A 69 -13.45 -5.91 6.99
CA SER A 69 -12.77 -7.03 7.63
C SER A 69 -11.52 -7.47 6.84
N ARG A 70 -10.69 -8.32 7.47
CA ARG A 70 -9.53 -8.93 6.80
C ARG A 70 -9.97 -9.56 5.47
N PHE A 71 -9.26 -9.21 4.41
CA PHE A 71 -9.56 -9.67 3.05
C PHE A 71 -8.45 -10.62 2.58
N THR A 72 -8.84 -11.79 2.09
CA THR A 72 -7.93 -12.79 1.54
C THR A 72 -8.41 -13.25 0.17
N ALA A 73 -7.53 -13.21 -0.84
CA ALA A 73 -7.86 -13.68 -2.18
C ALA A 73 -6.69 -14.46 -2.81
N SER A 74 -7.01 -15.64 -3.35
CA SER A 74 -6.09 -16.47 -4.15
C SER A 74 -6.89 -17.31 -5.17
N PRO A 75 -6.74 -17.07 -6.49
CA PRO A 75 -6.09 -15.92 -7.13
C PRO A 75 -6.99 -14.67 -7.10
N LEU A 76 -6.37 -13.48 -7.18
CA LEU A 76 -7.07 -12.22 -7.45
C LEU A 76 -6.70 -11.74 -8.86
N PRO A 77 -7.52 -12.04 -9.89
CA PRO A 77 -7.18 -11.78 -11.29
C PRO A 77 -7.42 -10.31 -11.67
N GLU A 78 -6.90 -9.38 -10.89
CA GLU A 78 -6.98 -7.94 -11.15
C GLU A 78 -5.67 -7.45 -11.80
N PRO A 79 -5.68 -7.08 -13.10
CA PRO A 79 -4.47 -6.65 -13.81
C PRO A 79 -3.73 -5.48 -13.15
N LEU A 80 -4.46 -4.57 -12.49
CA LEU A 80 -3.83 -3.42 -11.81
C LEU A 80 -2.93 -3.85 -10.65
N LEU A 81 -3.11 -5.04 -10.09
CA LEU A 81 -2.28 -5.56 -9.01
C LEU A 81 -0.98 -6.21 -9.49
N ALA A 82 -0.85 -6.50 -10.80
CA ALA A 82 0.35 -7.14 -11.32
C ALA A 82 1.56 -6.19 -11.25
N PRO A 83 2.70 -6.60 -10.63
CA PRO A 83 3.89 -5.75 -10.63
C PRO A 83 4.43 -5.56 -12.05
N PRO A 84 5.22 -4.51 -12.31
CA PRO A 84 5.97 -4.39 -13.57
C PRO A 84 6.82 -5.63 -13.85
N ALA A 85 7.14 -5.87 -15.13
CA ALA A 85 7.95 -7.02 -15.54
C ALA A 85 9.25 -7.11 -14.72
N ASP A 86 9.59 -8.31 -14.25
CA ASP A 86 10.75 -8.60 -13.40
C ASP A 86 10.80 -7.90 -12.03
N HIS A 87 9.67 -7.36 -11.56
CA HIS A 87 9.54 -6.77 -10.23
C HIS A 87 8.58 -7.56 -9.34
N ILE A 88 8.71 -7.32 -8.04
CA ILE A 88 7.73 -7.66 -7.00
C ILE A 88 7.35 -6.37 -6.28
N TRP A 89 6.20 -6.36 -5.62
CA TRP A 89 5.81 -5.25 -4.75
C TRP A 89 6.54 -5.33 -3.42
N GLU A 90 7.13 -4.21 -3.00
CA GLU A 90 7.72 -4.01 -1.68
C GLU A 90 6.91 -2.97 -0.93
N THR A 91 6.43 -3.31 0.27
CA THR A 91 5.72 -2.37 1.14
C THR A 91 6.67 -1.27 1.60
N ILE A 92 6.33 -0.02 1.33
CA ILE A 92 7.10 1.15 1.78
C ILE A 92 6.41 1.94 2.89
N TRP A 93 5.11 1.75 3.05
CA TRP A 93 4.34 2.37 4.11
C TRP A 93 3.07 1.56 4.41
N THR A 94 2.64 1.56 5.67
CA THR A 94 1.37 0.98 6.11
C THR A 94 0.78 1.80 7.26
N SER A 95 -0.54 1.93 7.28
CA SER A 95 -1.26 2.49 8.44
C SER A 95 -1.09 1.64 9.70
N GLU A 96 -0.77 0.35 9.53
CA GLU A 96 -0.54 -0.59 10.64
C GLU A 96 0.84 -0.42 11.29
N SER A 97 1.59 0.64 10.99
CA SER A 97 2.89 0.86 11.65
C SER A 97 2.71 0.98 13.17
N PRO A 98 3.58 0.36 14.00
CA PRO A 98 3.51 0.50 15.46
C PRO A 98 3.66 1.96 15.93
N ARG A 99 4.29 2.82 15.11
CA ARG A 99 4.39 4.26 15.33
C ARG A 99 3.02 4.96 15.40
N TYR A 100 2.02 4.39 14.73
CA TYR A 100 0.66 4.90 14.71
C TYR A 100 -0.27 4.09 15.63
N GLY A 101 0.28 3.16 16.42
CA GLY A 101 -0.48 2.25 17.29
C GLY A 101 -0.95 0.97 16.62
N GLY A 102 -0.53 0.69 15.38
CA GLY A 102 -0.86 -0.55 14.66
C GLY A 102 0.00 -1.75 15.07
N ILE A 103 -0.32 -2.94 14.54
CA ILE A 103 0.34 -4.20 14.90
C ILE A 103 1.63 -4.51 14.11
N GLY A 104 1.94 -3.70 13.09
CA GLY A 104 3.07 -3.87 12.18
C GLY A 104 2.69 -4.33 10.78
N ALA A 105 3.66 -4.24 9.85
CA ALA A 105 3.50 -4.81 8.52
C ALA A 105 3.64 -6.34 8.59
N VAL A 106 2.62 -7.05 8.09
CA VAL A 106 2.71 -8.49 7.85
C VAL A 106 3.43 -8.71 6.52
N GLU A 107 4.42 -9.60 6.48
CA GLU A 107 5.00 -10.05 5.22
C GLU A 107 3.93 -10.78 4.40
N MET A 108 3.52 -10.19 3.28
CA MET A 108 2.54 -10.80 2.37
C MET A 108 3.26 -11.45 1.19
N ASN A 109 2.82 -12.65 0.83
CA ASN A 109 3.29 -13.31 -0.39
C ASN A 109 2.43 -12.92 -1.59
N LEU A 110 2.64 -11.71 -2.08
CA LEU A 110 1.82 -11.07 -3.12
C LEU A 110 1.85 -11.80 -4.48
N ASP A 111 2.79 -12.73 -4.69
CA ASP A 111 2.86 -13.58 -5.88
C ASP A 111 1.87 -14.75 -5.85
N VAL A 112 1.32 -15.08 -4.67
CA VAL A 112 0.48 -16.28 -4.44
C VAL A 112 -0.88 -15.92 -3.85
N GLU A 113 -0.90 -15.03 -2.85
CA GLU A 113 -2.09 -14.67 -2.11
C GLU A 113 -2.02 -13.22 -1.64
N TRP A 114 -3.12 -12.51 -1.83
CA TRP A 114 -3.32 -11.18 -1.24
C TRP A 114 -4.00 -11.35 0.11
N THR A 115 -3.29 -11.03 1.19
CA THR A 115 -3.83 -10.98 2.55
C THR A 115 -3.76 -9.55 3.06
N LEU A 116 -4.88 -8.85 3.04
CA LEU A 116 -4.99 -7.45 3.46
C LEU A 116 -5.55 -7.40 4.89
N PRO A 117 -4.86 -6.72 5.83
CA PRO A 117 -5.40 -6.46 7.16
C PRO A 117 -6.74 -5.72 7.10
N ALA A 118 -7.56 -5.90 8.14
CA ALA A 118 -8.79 -5.12 8.30
C ALA A 118 -8.45 -3.64 8.53
N GLU A 119 -9.30 -2.74 8.02
CA GLU A 119 -9.22 -1.29 8.29
C GLU A 119 -7.83 -0.67 8.06
N ALA A 120 -7.11 -1.13 7.03
CA ALA A 120 -5.72 -0.77 6.76
C ALA A 120 -5.49 -0.23 5.35
N ALA A 121 -4.45 0.60 5.23
CA ALA A 121 -3.92 1.08 3.96
C ALA A 121 -2.44 0.70 3.81
N LEU A 122 -2.06 0.17 2.65
CA LEU A 122 -0.70 -0.28 2.34
C LEU A 122 -0.22 0.34 1.03
N LEU A 123 0.96 0.94 1.06
CA LEU A 123 1.61 1.51 -0.11
C LEU A 123 2.83 0.67 -0.49
N PHE A 124 2.90 0.35 -1.77
CA PHE A 124 3.97 -0.44 -2.36
C PHE A 124 4.74 0.34 -3.42
N LYS A 125 6.01 -0.01 -3.58
CA LYS A 125 6.83 0.33 -4.75
C LYS A 125 7.34 -0.95 -5.41
N PRO A 126 7.66 -0.94 -6.70
CA PRO A 126 8.27 -2.08 -7.35
C PRO A 126 9.72 -2.24 -6.88
N ARG A 127 10.14 -3.48 -6.63
CA ARG A 127 11.51 -3.88 -6.36
C ARG A 127 11.91 -4.96 -7.35
N LYS A 128 13.09 -4.86 -7.97
CA LYS A 128 13.60 -5.90 -8.86
C LYS A 128 13.64 -7.25 -8.16
N ARG A 129 13.13 -8.28 -8.82
CA ARG A 129 13.10 -9.63 -8.29
C ARG A 129 14.52 -10.22 -8.30
N THR A 130 15.10 -10.47 -7.13
CA THR A 130 16.47 -10.99 -6.99
C THR A 130 16.59 -12.51 -7.06
N ARG A 131 15.49 -13.26 -7.21
CA ARG A 131 15.52 -14.74 -7.35
C ARG A 131 14.68 -15.24 -8.54
N SER A 132 15.25 -16.21 -9.25
CA SER A 132 14.56 -17.05 -10.24
C SER A 132 13.45 -17.87 -9.55
N ARG A 133 12.28 -17.95 -10.20
CA ARG A 133 11.08 -18.66 -9.74
C ARG A 133 11.43 -20.14 -9.47
N LYS A 134 11.36 -20.61 -8.22
CA LYS A 134 11.32 -22.06 -7.98
C LYS A 134 10.03 -22.57 -8.63
N LYS A 135 10.16 -23.52 -9.57
CA LYS A 135 9.01 -24.17 -10.21
C LYS A 135 8.05 -24.68 -9.12
N PRO A 136 6.73 -24.56 -9.31
CA PRO A 136 5.79 -25.21 -8.41
C PRO A 136 6.13 -26.71 -8.37
N VAL A 137 6.31 -27.25 -7.18
CA VAL A 137 6.37 -28.69 -6.97
C VAL A 137 4.95 -29.17 -7.19
N ASN A 138 4.68 -29.79 -8.35
CA ASN A 138 3.43 -30.50 -8.58
C ASN A 138 3.26 -31.53 -7.46
N ARG A 139 2.14 -31.46 -6.74
CA ARG A 139 1.61 -32.58 -5.95
C ARG A 139 0.52 -33.27 -6.76
#